data_AF-A0A2S7JXQ5-F1
#
_entry.id   AF-A0A2S7JXQ5-F1
#
_cell.length_a   1.000
_cell.length_b   1.000
_cell.length_c   1.000
_cell.angle_alpha   90.00
_cell.angle_beta   90.00
_cell.angle_gamma   90.00
#
_symmetry.space_group_name_H-M   'P 1'
#
loop_
_entity.id
_entity.type
_entity.pdbx_description
1 polymer ?
#
loop_
_entity_poly.entity_id
_entity_poly.type
_entity_poly.pdbx_seq_one_letter_code
_entity_poly.pdbx_strand_id
1 'polypeptide(L)'
;MPETSFIQTPAGRHLKSRVDAVMAIYKEHGHVNRSLISEKLELSKLQSSQLLREFLSAHAPVLEWDNFKNGYKAHGKFKVH
;
A
#
# COMPACT_ATOMS: atom_id res chain seq x y z
N MET A 1 -25.25 -28.87 2.16
CA MET A 1 -23.99 -28.35 1.59
C MET A 1 -23.91 -26.86 1.91
N PRO A 2 -23.27 -26.43 3.00
CA PRO A 2 -22.71 -25.07 3.08
C PRO A 2 -21.18 -25.22 2.98
N GLU A 3 -20.39 -24.32 2.43
CA GLU A 3 -20.35 -22.89 2.64
C GLU A 3 -19.84 -22.24 1.34
N THR A 4 -20.68 -21.46 0.69
CA THR A 4 -20.17 -20.40 -0.19
C THR A 4 -19.52 -19.40 0.76
N SER A 5 -18.23 -19.58 1.00
CA SER A 5 -17.38 -18.63 1.70
C SER A 5 -17.40 -17.34 0.90
N PHE A 6 -18.39 -16.50 1.17
CA PHE A 6 -18.30 -15.08 0.93
C PHE A 6 -16.97 -14.68 1.54
N ILE A 7 -16.00 -14.37 0.69
CA ILE A 7 -14.82 -13.64 1.14
C ILE A 7 -15.37 -12.28 1.58
N GLN A 8 -15.87 -12.22 2.81
CA GLN A 8 -15.98 -11.01 3.58
C GLN A 8 -14.53 -10.58 3.84
N THR A 9 -13.86 -10.03 2.83
CA THR A 9 -12.79 -9.10 3.18
C THR A 9 -13.51 -7.92 3.82
N PRO A 10 -13.02 -7.38 4.95
CA PRO A 10 -13.63 -6.26 5.66
C PRO A 10 -13.48 -4.93 4.88
N ALA A 11 -13.67 -4.96 3.55
CA ALA A 11 -13.38 -3.88 2.62
C ALA A 11 -14.30 -2.66 2.78
N GLY A 12 -15.36 -2.74 3.60
CA GLY A 12 -16.16 -1.58 4.00
C GLY A 12 -15.69 -0.91 5.29
N ARG A 13 -14.97 -1.63 6.16
CA ARG A 13 -14.47 -1.10 7.44
C ARG A 13 -13.02 -0.67 7.22
N HIS A 14 -12.90 0.62 6.88
CA HIS A 14 -11.69 1.44 6.83
C HIS A 14 -10.83 1.39 5.56
N LEU A 15 -11.23 2.17 4.55
CA LEU A 15 -10.32 2.73 3.55
C LEU A 15 -9.08 3.39 4.21
N LYS A 16 -9.26 4.00 5.38
CA LYS A 16 -8.18 4.57 6.20
C LYS A 16 -7.16 3.51 6.64
N SER A 17 -7.61 2.34 7.08
CA SER A 17 -6.77 1.21 7.49
C SER A 17 -5.97 0.62 6.35
N ARG A 18 -6.51 0.67 5.13
CA ARG A 18 -5.85 0.18 3.93
C ARG A 18 -4.66 1.07 3.55
N VAL A 19 -4.86 2.39 3.56
CA VAL A 19 -3.77 3.36 3.35
C VAL A 19 -2.77 3.32 4.50
N ASP A 20 -3.23 3.19 5.75
CA ASP A 20 -2.38 3.08 6.94
C ASP A 20 -1.49 1.82 6.91
N ALA A 21 -2.00 0.69 6.42
CA ALA A 21 -1.21 -0.53 6.25
C ALA A 21 -0.08 -0.34 5.22
N VAL A 22 -0.38 0.32 4.10
CA VAL A 22 0.64 0.67 3.09
C VAL A 22 1.65 1.67 3.67
N MET A 23 1.19 2.61 4.48
CA MET A 23 2.04 3.57 5.19
C MET A 23 2.97 2.90 6.21
N ALA A 24 2.52 1.84 6.89
CA ALA A 24 3.35 1.06 7.81
C ALA A 24 4.49 0.34 7.05
N ILE A 25 4.16 -0.31 5.93
CA ILE A 25 5.16 -0.92 5.04
C ILE A 25 6.16 0.12 4.54
N TYR A 26 5.65 1.29 4.13
CA TYR A 26 6.49 2.41 3.70
C TYR A 26 7.45 2.87 4.82
N LYS A 27 6.99 3.00 6.06
CA LYS A 27 7.84 3.38 7.20
C LYS A 27 8.91 2.32 7.53
N GLU A 28 8.59 1.04 7.37
CA GLU A 28 9.51 -0.07 7.62
C GLU A 28 10.59 -0.18 6.52
N HIS A 29 10.21 -0.03 5.25
CA HIS A 29 11.11 -0.28 4.11
C HIS A 29 11.66 0.99 3.44
N GLY A 30 11.16 2.17 3.80
CA GLY A 30 11.50 3.45 3.20
C GLY A 30 11.00 3.65 1.76
N HIS A 31 10.30 2.66 1.20
CA HIS A 31 9.71 2.70 -0.13
C HIS A 31 8.53 1.74 -0.21
N VAL A 32 7.70 1.88 -1.25
CA VAL A 32 6.58 0.99 -1.50
C VAL A 32 6.41 0.71 -3.00
N ASN A 33 6.18 -0.55 -3.34
CA ASN A 33 5.79 -0.98 -4.68
C ASN A 33 4.75 -2.10 -4.59
N ARG A 34 4.19 -2.48 -5.74
CA ARG A 34 3.15 -3.52 -5.81
C ARG A 34 3.62 -4.85 -5.23
N SER A 35 4.85 -5.26 -5.52
CA SER A 35 5.40 -6.54 -5.07
C SER A 35 5.53 -6.58 -3.55
N LEU A 36 6.06 -5.51 -2.96
CA LEU A 36 6.21 -5.36 -1.51
C LEU A 36 4.86 -5.40 -0.80
N ILE A 37 3.84 -4.71 -1.34
CA ILE A 37 2.47 -4.76 -0.80
C ILE A 37 1.89 -6.18 -0.89
N SER A 38 2.08 -6.83 -2.04
CA SER A 38 1.57 -8.19 -2.28
C SER A 38 2.20 -9.21 -1.33
N GLU A 39 3.51 -9.12 -1.11
CA GLU A 39 4.25 -10.01 -0.21
C GLU A 39 3.90 -9.76 1.27
N LYS A 40 3.85 -8.49 1.70
CA LYS A 40 3.61 -8.15 3.12
C LYS A 40 2.18 -8.34 3.57
N LEU A 41 1.21 -8.14 2.67
CA LEU A 41 -0.21 -8.27 2.99
C LEU A 41 -0.82 -9.57 2.47
N GLU A 42 -0.01 -10.46 1.86
CA GLU A 42 -0.45 -11.71 1.24
C GLU A 42 -1.62 -11.50 0.25
N LEU A 43 -1.57 -10.37 -0.47
CA LEU A 43 -2.64 -9.96 -1.38
C LEU A 43 -2.36 -10.37 -2.81
N SER A 44 -3.43 -10.53 -3.58
CA SER A 44 -3.31 -10.69 -5.03
C SER A 44 -2.66 -9.47 -5.68
N LYS A 45 -2.07 -9.66 -6.87
CA LYS A 45 -1.49 -8.56 -7.67
C LYS A 45 -2.50 -7.44 -7.94
N LEU A 46 -3.77 -7.80 -8.13
CA LEU A 46 -4.84 -6.83 -8.42
C LEU A 46 -5.16 -5.97 -7.19
N GLN A 47 -5.37 -6.61 -6.03
CA GLN A 47 -5.63 -5.91 -4.77
C GLN A 47 -4.45 -5.02 -4.37
N SER A 48 -3.22 -5.51 -4.55
CA SER A 48 -2.00 -4.75 -4.29
C SER A 48 -1.88 -3.53 -5.19
N SER A 49 -2.27 -3.65 -6.46
CA SER A 49 -2.29 -2.52 -7.40
C SER A 49 -3.35 -1.48 -7.04
N GLN A 50 -4.53 -1.91 -6.58
CA GLN A 50 -5.56 -1.00 -6.10
C GLN A 50 -5.10 -0.24 -4.85
N LEU A 51 -4.52 -0.94 -3.87
CA LEU A 51 -3.96 -0.32 -2.67
C LEU A 51 -2.85 0.68 -2.98
N LEU A 52 -1.95 0.33 -3.88
CA LEU A 52 -0.89 1.22 -4.30
C LEU A 52 -1.48 2.49 -4.93
N ARG A 53 -2.50 2.37 -5.79
CA ARG A 53 -3.18 3.54 -6.38
C ARG A 53 -3.88 4.39 -5.32
N GLU A 54 -4.58 3.78 -4.36
CA GLU A 54 -5.23 4.49 -3.25
C GLU A 54 -4.20 5.27 -2.41
N PHE A 55 -3.07 4.63 -2.07
CA PHE A 55 -1.97 5.25 -1.35
C PHE A 55 -1.34 6.41 -2.12
N LEU A 56 -1.09 6.22 -3.42
CA LEU A 56 -0.58 7.28 -4.29
C LEU A 56 -1.57 8.42 -4.42
N SER A 57 -2.87 8.17 -4.59
CA SER A 57 -3.87 9.24 -4.64
C SER A 57 -3.90 10.08 -3.36
N ALA A 58 -3.65 9.48 -2.20
CA ALA A 58 -3.62 10.18 -0.92
C ALA A 58 -2.30 10.93 -0.65
N HIS A 59 -1.17 10.43 -1.18
CA HIS A 59 0.18 10.90 -0.83
C HIS A 59 1.04 11.32 -2.04
N ALA A 60 0.46 11.42 -3.25
CA ALA A 60 1.15 11.79 -4.49
C ALA A 60 2.01 13.07 -4.38
N PRO A 61 1.57 14.16 -3.70
CA PRO A 61 2.36 15.39 -3.65
C PRO A 61 3.71 15.23 -2.92
N VAL A 62 3.86 14.15 -2.17
CA VAL A 62 4.95 13.96 -1.22
C VAL A 62 5.75 12.67 -1.48
N LEU A 63 5.38 11.90 -2.50
CA LEU A 63 6.06 10.70 -2.96
C LEU A 63 6.76 10.95 -4.29
N GLU A 64 7.92 10.35 -4.46
CA GLU A 64 8.68 10.34 -5.70
C GLU A 64 9.01 8.91 -6.12
N TRP A 65 9.18 8.71 -7.43
CA TRP A 65 9.61 7.42 -7.95
C TRP A 65 11.11 7.21 -7.71
N ASP A 66 11.47 6.08 -7.10
CA ASP A 66 12.83 5.62 -6.90
C ASP A 66 13.19 4.53 -7.92
N ASN A 67 14.08 4.86 -8.85
CA ASN A 67 14.59 3.91 -9.85
C ASN A 67 15.45 2.79 -9.25
N PHE A 68 16.13 3.02 -8.12
CA PHE A 68 16.96 1.99 -7.48
C PHE A 68 16.13 0.92 -6.77
N LYS A 69 15.02 1.34 -6.17
CA LYS A 69 14.11 0.44 -5.44
C LYS A 69 12.90 0.00 -6.28
N ASN A 70 12.79 0.52 -7.51
CA ASN A 70 11.67 0.27 -8.41
C ASN A 70 10.31 0.47 -7.69
N GLY A 71 10.18 1.61 -7.02
CA GLY A 71 9.07 1.88 -6.11
C GLY A 71 8.97 3.34 -5.72
N TYR A 72 7.93 3.70 -4.96
CA TYR A 72 7.71 5.06 -4.50
C TYR A 72 8.33 5.27 -3.12
N LYS A 73 9.12 6.33 -2.97
CA LYS A 73 9.66 6.78 -1.69
C LYS A 73 9.16 8.18 -1.36
N ALA A 74 9.32 8.64 -0.12
CA ALA A 74 9.10 10.04 0.17
C ALA A 74 10.11 10.92 -0.57
N HIS A 75 9.63 12.03 -1.11
CA HIS A 75 10.48 13.11 -1.57
C HIS A 75 11.33 13.59 -0.38
N GLY A 76 12.64 13.81 -0.58
CA GLY A 76 13.63 14.11 0.48
C GLY A 76 13.34 15.31 1.41
N LYS A 77 12.21 16.01 1.22
CA LYS A 77 11.67 17.01 2.15
C LYS A 77 10.79 16.43 3.27
N PHE A 78 10.49 15.14 3.28
CA PHE A 78 10.00 14.43 4.47
C PHE A 78 11.15 14.21 5.47
N LYS A 79 11.77 15.29 5.92
CA LYS A 79 12.52 15.25 7.18
C LYS A 79 11.49 15.23 8.29
N VAL A 80 11.27 14.03 8.85
CA VAL A 80 10.72 13.89 10.20
C VAL A 80 11.70 14.67 11.10
N HIS A 81 11.18 15.71 11.74
CA HIS A 81 11.90 16.50 12.74
C HIS A 81 12.24 15.63 13.94
#